data_AF-A0A349WYA8-F1
#
_entry.id   AF-A0A349WYA8-F1
#
_cell.length_a   1.000
_cell.length_b   1.000
_cell.length_c   1.000
_cell.angle_alpha   90.00
_cell.angle_beta   90.00
_cell.angle_gamma   90.00
#
_symmetry.space_group_name_H-M   'P 1'
#
loop_
_entity.id
_entity.type
_entity.pdbx_description
1 polymer ?
#
loop_
_entity_poly.entity_id
_entity_poly.type
_entity_poly.pdbx_seq_one_letter_code
_entity_poly.pdbx_strand_id
1 'polypeptide(L)'
;MNSYEIRDPIHKHISFNAFERGIIDHPFFQRLRFISQLGFIEAYVYPGACHDRFTHALGAMHVADRLFGKIVNSTDLLTQRLTKEELENLKQRIRLAGLLHDIGHGPFSHASEVIFPKLNTLPLDWSWWYEAPSDRQAVHEDYSVLLIQTLVQEGVLDQTMAQDICSLVHAGIKPSPALKMLEIKIPCLQNVLKGLISGEVDCDRMDYLLRDGYYCGVAYGQYDIDWLISSMGVEEHEGDLVFTLSENGVRAFEDFLLARYHMIDQVYCHKTKMGFTYYLEQAILMREIDLQIPTDPYVYTTLHDGAIIEQLFEASKDQRNYWSFHLMHRLPAKRILRLHEKIDPQDQKTLTKLAQFCDQAGIRWFTHSIEKELTHLGEGIEKTQQIFVRKSSLTGHELVPIFEYSDLLKKYNEKLQITDFFVYKEDYPLFEEQIKKKPKEVC
;
A
#
# COMPACT_ATOMS: atom_id res chain seq x y z
N MET A 1 1.40 8.92 32.32
CA MET A 1 0.27 8.69 31.39
C MET A 1 -0.09 7.23 31.46
N ASN A 2 -1.38 6.88 31.42
CA ASN A 2 -1.79 5.49 31.31
C ASN A 2 -1.33 4.95 29.95
N SER A 3 -0.64 3.81 29.97
CA SER A 3 -0.27 3.05 28.78
C SER A 3 -1.26 1.89 28.62
N TYR A 4 -1.74 1.67 27.41
CA TYR A 4 -2.62 0.57 27.05
C TYR A 4 -1.86 -0.40 26.14
N GLU A 5 -2.32 -1.65 26.09
CA GLU A 5 -1.68 -2.71 25.31
C GLU A 5 -2.74 -3.57 24.61
N ILE A 6 -2.46 -3.96 23.37
CA ILE A 6 -3.22 -4.96 22.61
C ILE A 6 -2.28 -6.08 22.18
N ARG A 7 -2.77 -7.32 22.22
CA ARG A 7 -2.08 -8.50 21.69
C ARG A 7 -2.16 -8.52 20.17
N ASP A 8 -1.01 -8.74 19.54
CA ASP A 8 -0.89 -8.86 18.09
C ASP A 8 -0.06 -10.11 17.74
N PRO A 9 -0.46 -10.95 16.77
CA PRO A 9 0.26 -12.18 16.46
C PRO A 9 1.65 -11.93 15.85
N ILE A 10 1.83 -10.81 15.16
CA ILE A 10 3.06 -10.44 14.45
C ILE A 10 4.04 -9.84 15.45
N HIS A 11 3.65 -8.73 16.10
CA HIS A 11 4.49 -7.92 16.97
C HIS A 11 4.40 -8.29 18.46
N LYS A 12 3.59 -9.30 18.81
CA LYS A 12 3.33 -9.84 20.17
C LYS A 12 2.52 -8.91 21.08
N HIS A 13 2.92 -7.65 21.17
CA HIS A 13 2.23 -6.63 21.95
C HIS A 13 2.43 -5.25 21.32
N ILE A 14 1.34 -4.49 21.22
CA ILE A 14 1.34 -3.12 20.69
C ILE A 14 0.86 -2.20 21.80
N SER A 15 1.72 -1.26 22.21
CA SER A 15 1.40 -0.26 23.22
C SER A 15 0.97 1.08 22.62
N PHE A 16 0.00 1.72 23.25
CA PHE A 16 -0.48 3.05 22.87
C PHE A 16 -0.93 3.86 24.08
N ASN A 17 -0.89 5.19 23.95
CA ASN A 17 -1.22 6.11 25.03
C ASN A 17 -2.72 6.49 25.01
N ALA A 18 -3.16 7.29 26.00
CA ALA A 18 -4.55 7.71 26.12
C ALA A 18 -5.04 8.60 24.96
N PHE A 19 -4.16 9.38 24.34
CA PHE A 19 -4.50 10.21 23.19
C PHE A 19 -4.72 9.35 21.94
N GLU A 20 -3.80 8.43 21.66
CA GLU A 20 -3.92 7.44 20.59
C GLU A 20 -5.15 6.56 20.78
N ARG A 21 -5.46 6.16 22.01
CA ARG A 21 -6.68 5.43 22.32
C ARG A 21 -7.93 6.18 21.90
N GLY A 22 -8.00 7.50 22.11
CA GLY A 22 -9.15 8.31 21.70
C GLY A 22 -9.41 8.23 20.19
N ILE A 23 -8.34 8.15 19.39
CA ILE A 23 -8.43 7.97 17.93
C ILE A 23 -8.77 6.53 17.58
N ILE A 24 -8.14 5.55 18.24
CA ILE A 24 -8.39 4.12 18.02
C ILE A 24 -9.86 3.78 18.31
N ASP A 25 -10.42 4.32 19.39
CA ASP A 25 -11.81 4.09 19.80
C ASP A 25 -12.81 4.89 18.94
N HIS A 26 -12.34 5.80 18.07
CA HIS A 26 -13.20 6.62 17.20
C HIS A 26 -13.88 5.79 16.12
N PRO A 27 -15.15 6.05 15.75
CA PRO A 27 -15.85 5.33 14.68
C PRO A 27 -15.10 5.29 13.35
N PHE A 28 -14.40 6.38 13.01
CA PHE A 28 -13.59 6.45 11.78
C PHE A 28 -12.48 5.39 11.76
N PHE A 29 -11.89 5.09 12.91
CA PHE A 29 -10.85 4.06 12.99
C PHE A 29 -11.45 2.66 13.21
N GLN A 30 -12.48 2.54 14.07
CA GLN A 30 -13.13 1.25 14.36
C GLN A 30 -13.73 0.58 13.12
N ARG A 31 -14.17 1.36 12.12
CA ARG A 31 -14.70 0.80 10.86
C ARG A 31 -13.68 -0.09 10.12
N LEU A 32 -12.38 0.16 10.31
CA LEU A 32 -11.31 -0.60 9.66
C LEU A 32 -11.33 -2.10 10.04
N ARG A 33 -12.03 -2.48 11.12
CA ARG A 33 -12.28 -3.88 11.51
C ARG A 33 -13.15 -4.64 10.51
N PHE A 34 -13.89 -3.91 9.69
CA PHE A 34 -14.84 -4.47 8.73
C PHE A 34 -14.38 -4.26 7.29
N ILE A 35 -13.10 -3.93 7.11
CA ILE A 35 -12.43 -3.79 5.82
C ILE A 35 -11.23 -4.75 5.83
N SER A 36 -11.33 -5.78 5.01
CA SER A 36 -10.28 -6.79 4.83
C SER A 36 -9.02 -6.13 4.28
N GLN A 37 -7.85 -6.57 4.78
CA GLN A 37 -6.57 -6.11 4.24
C GLN A 37 -6.40 -6.58 2.78
N LEU A 38 -6.84 -7.80 2.47
CA LEU A 38 -6.57 -8.46 1.19
C LEU A 38 -7.82 -8.68 0.33
N GLY A 39 -9.00 -8.23 0.78
CA GLY A 39 -10.25 -8.27 0.03
C GLY A 39 -10.60 -9.69 -0.46
N PHE A 40 -10.80 -9.86 -1.77
CA PHE A 40 -11.17 -11.16 -2.33
C PHE A 40 -10.15 -12.29 -2.16
N ILE A 41 -8.90 -11.98 -1.79
CA ILE A 41 -7.89 -13.01 -1.47
C ILE A 41 -8.35 -13.84 -0.28
N GLU A 42 -8.87 -13.19 0.76
CA GLU A 42 -9.40 -13.80 1.98
C GLU A 42 -10.51 -14.81 1.66
N ALA A 43 -11.50 -14.38 0.88
CA ALA A 43 -12.68 -15.18 0.60
C ALA A 43 -12.43 -16.34 -0.38
N TYR A 44 -11.51 -16.20 -1.33
CA TYR A 44 -11.46 -17.09 -2.50
C TYR A 44 -10.12 -17.81 -2.75
N VAL A 45 -9.04 -17.38 -2.09
CA VAL A 45 -7.68 -17.90 -2.33
C VAL A 45 -7.05 -18.46 -1.06
N TYR A 46 -6.91 -17.65 -0.01
CA TYR A 46 -6.26 -18.02 1.25
C TYR A 46 -7.25 -17.89 2.40
N PRO A 47 -7.90 -18.98 2.83
CA PRO A 47 -8.91 -18.94 3.88
C PRO A 47 -8.41 -18.46 5.25
N GLY A 48 -7.08 -18.42 5.46
CA GLY A 48 -6.47 -17.89 6.68
C GLY A 48 -6.28 -16.37 6.68
N ALA A 49 -6.44 -15.70 5.53
CA ALA A 49 -6.19 -14.27 5.35
C ALA A 49 -7.30 -13.37 5.94
N CYS A 50 -7.73 -13.66 7.17
CA CYS A 50 -8.86 -13.03 7.85
C CYS A 50 -8.49 -11.78 8.66
N HIS A 51 -7.36 -11.15 8.35
CA HIS A 51 -6.91 -9.93 9.02
C HIS A 51 -7.46 -8.68 8.33
N ASP A 52 -7.62 -7.64 9.13
CA ASP A 52 -8.28 -6.40 8.75
C ASP A 52 -7.30 -5.22 8.76
N ARG A 53 -7.72 -4.10 8.15
CA ARG A 53 -6.94 -2.87 8.13
C ARG A 53 -6.73 -2.27 9.52
N PHE A 54 -7.60 -2.58 10.48
CA PHE A 54 -7.46 -2.13 11.86
C PHE A 54 -6.20 -2.72 12.51
N THR A 55 -5.99 -4.02 12.38
CA THR A 55 -4.80 -4.70 12.92
C THR A 55 -3.53 -4.28 12.20
N HIS A 56 -3.60 -4.08 10.88
CA HIS A 56 -2.50 -3.54 10.10
C HIS A 56 -2.10 -2.13 10.55
N ALA A 57 -3.06 -1.20 10.66
CA ALA A 57 -2.79 0.18 11.10
C ALA A 57 -2.16 0.26 12.50
N LEU A 58 -2.60 -0.60 13.44
CA LEU A 58 -1.94 -0.71 14.75
C LEU A 58 -0.51 -1.23 14.65
N GLY A 59 -0.28 -2.22 13.78
CA GLY A 59 1.04 -2.76 13.51
C GLY A 59 1.97 -1.75 12.85
N ALA A 60 1.49 -1.00 11.85
CA ALA A 60 2.22 0.08 11.20
C ALA A 60 2.58 1.18 12.21
N MET A 61 1.66 1.61 13.10
CA MET A 61 1.99 2.53 14.19
C MET A 61 3.12 1.99 15.09
N HIS A 62 3.08 0.71 15.43
CA HIS A 62 4.12 0.07 16.24
C HIS A 62 5.48 0.08 15.53
N VAL A 63 5.52 -0.28 14.24
CA VAL A 63 6.75 -0.26 13.46
C VAL A 63 7.28 1.17 13.28
N ALA A 64 6.40 2.14 13.04
CA ALA A 64 6.76 3.55 12.93
C ALA A 64 7.46 4.08 14.21
N ASP A 65 6.97 3.67 15.39
CA ASP A 65 7.61 3.97 16.68
C ASP A 65 9.02 3.42 16.79
N ARG A 66 9.19 2.14 16.40
CA ARG A 66 10.49 1.45 16.43
C ARG A 66 11.48 2.08 15.47
N LEU A 67 11.04 2.41 14.25
CA LEU A 67 11.84 3.08 13.24
C LEU A 67 12.30 4.46 13.71
N PHE A 68 11.37 5.29 14.20
CA PHE A 68 11.71 6.61 14.71
C PHE A 68 12.67 6.53 15.90
N GLY A 69 12.38 5.65 16.86
CA GLY A 69 13.26 5.40 18.01
C GLY A 69 14.65 4.96 17.59
N LYS A 70 14.77 4.09 16.57
CA LYS A 70 16.07 3.69 16.06
C LYS A 70 16.85 4.86 15.46
N ILE A 71 16.19 5.68 14.65
CA ILE A 71 16.81 6.80 13.94
C ILE A 71 17.32 7.85 14.92
N VAL A 72 16.52 8.19 15.94
CA VAL A 72 16.93 9.10 17.02
C VAL A 72 18.15 8.58 17.79
N ASN A 73 18.26 7.27 17.99
CA ASN A 73 19.39 6.67 18.70
C ASN A 73 20.59 6.34 17.79
N SER A 74 20.48 6.54 16.48
CA SER A 74 21.55 6.23 15.52
C SER A 74 22.62 7.33 15.41
N THR A 75 22.29 8.54 15.85
CA THR A 75 23.15 9.72 15.80
C THR A 75 22.80 10.70 16.93
N ASP A 76 23.78 11.42 17.44
CA ASP A 76 23.55 12.51 18.39
C ASP A 76 23.00 13.78 17.71
N LEU A 77 22.97 13.84 16.38
CA LEU A 77 22.56 15.02 15.63
C LEU A 77 21.14 15.49 15.98
N LEU A 78 20.18 14.56 16.07
CA LEU A 78 18.79 14.90 16.39
C LEU A 78 18.66 15.36 17.85
N THR A 79 19.35 14.72 18.79
CA THR A 79 19.29 15.06 20.23
C THR A 79 20.06 16.33 20.58
N GLN A 80 21.05 16.72 19.76
CA GLN A 80 21.77 17.99 19.91
C GLN A 80 21.01 19.17 19.32
N ARG A 81 20.27 18.98 18.22
CA ARG A 81 19.58 20.07 17.50
C ARG A 81 18.11 20.25 17.91
N LEU A 82 17.48 19.21 18.44
CA LEU A 82 16.10 19.23 18.90
C LEU A 82 16.01 19.08 20.40
N THR A 83 15.06 19.79 21.00
CA THR A 83 14.70 19.62 22.40
C THR A 83 14.00 18.27 22.60
N LYS A 84 13.99 17.79 23.86
CA LYS A 84 13.25 16.58 24.23
C LYS A 84 11.77 16.68 23.88
N GLU A 85 11.16 17.84 24.08
CA GLU A 85 9.75 18.08 23.75
C GLU A 85 9.49 18.00 22.24
N GLU A 86 10.36 18.58 21.42
CA GLU A 86 10.27 18.48 19.95
C GLU A 86 10.38 17.03 19.48
N LEU A 87 11.29 16.24 20.06
CA LEU A 87 11.44 14.82 19.74
C LEU A 87 10.20 13.98 20.12
N GLU A 88 9.62 14.21 21.31
CA GLU A 88 8.39 13.53 21.71
C GLU A 88 7.19 13.93 20.82
N ASN A 89 7.11 15.21 20.42
CA ASN A 89 6.09 15.70 19.50
C ASN A 89 6.23 15.12 18.08
N LEU A 90 7.45 14.93 17.59
CA LEU A 90 7.73 14.23 16.33
C LEU A 90 7.39 12.74 16.42
N LYS A 91 7.77 12.09 17.53
CA LYS A 91 7.41 10.69 17.80
C LYS A 91 5.89 10.50 17.74
N GLN A 92 5.12 11.38 18.39
CA GLN A 92 3.66 11.31 18.36
C GLN A 92 3.09 11.47 16.94
N ARG A 93 3.66 12.37 16.12
CA ARG A 93 3.27 12.55 14.71
C ARG A 93 3.57 11.30 13.88
N ILE A 94 4.73 10.69 14.05
CA ILE A 94 5.12 9.48 13.30
C ILE A 94 4.24 8.29 13.67
N ARG A 95 3.97 8.10 14.96
CA ARG A 95 3.04 7.07 15.42
C ARG A 95 1.65 7.26 14.83
N LEU A 96 1.12 8.48 14.86
CA LEU A 96 -0.20 8.77 14.30
C LEU A 96 -0.24 8.72 12.77
N ALA A 97 0.85 9.07 12.08
CA ALA A 97 0.96 8.87 10.64
C ALA A 97 0.92 7.38 10.29
N GLY A 98 1.68 6.54 11.00
CA GLY A 98 1.59 5.08 10.84
C GLY A 98 0.19 4.54 11.17
N LEU A 99 -0.47 5.09 12.20
CA LEU A 99 -1.84 4.70 12.57
C LEU A 99 -2.88 5.11 11.53
N LEU A 100 -2.73 6.29 10.92
CA LEU A 100 -3.78 6.93 10.11
C LEU A 100 -3.52 6.86 8.60
N HIS A 101 -2.37 6.32 8.14
CA HIS A 101 -2.03 6.30 6.71
C HIS A 101 -3.14 5.66 5.85
N ASP A 102 -3.69 4.56 6.36
CA ASP A 102 -4.70 3.73 5.71
C ASP A 102 -6.14 4.03 6.16
N ILE A 103 -6.36 5.08 6.97
CA ILE A 103 -7.70 5.39 7.48
C ILE A 103 -8.66 5.76 6.35
N GLY A 104 -8.21 6.13 5.17
CA GLY A 104 -9.03 6.48 4.01
C GLY A 104 -9.39 5.33 3.08
N HIS A 105 -9.01 4.09 3.38
CA HIS A 105 -9.37 2.97 2.54
C HIS A 105 -10.87 2.68 2.56
N GLY A 106 -11.40 2.46 1.36
CA GLY A 106 -12.75 1.96 1.13
C GLY A 106 -12.81 0.42 1.17
N PRO A 107 -14.02 -0.14 1.08
CA PRO A 107 -14.20 -1.58 1.03
C PRO A 107 -13.58 -2.19 -0.24
N PHE A 108 -13.07 -3.40 -0.12
CA PHE A 108 -12.26 -4.09 -1.14
C PHE A 108 -11.04 -3.30 -1.68
N SER A 109 -10.53 -2.36 -0.89
CA SER A 109 -9.26 -1.67 -1.18
C SER A 109 -9.29 -0.96 -2.54
N HIS A 110 -8.25 -1.13 -3.37
CA HIS A 110 -8.16 -0.52 -4.71
C HIS A 110 -9.29 -0.91 -5.67
N ALA A 111 -9.99 -2.02 -5.44
CA ALA A 111 -11.06 -2.46 -6.36
C ALA A 111 -12.24 -1.46 -6.42
N SER A 112 -12.44 -0.68 -5.36
CA SER A 112 -13.47 0.36 -5.32
C SER A 112 -12.95 1.74 -5.77
N GLU A 113 -11.65 1.95 -5.96
CA GLU A 113 -11.10 3.27 -6.33
C GLU A 113 -11.62 3.80 -7.66
N VAL A 114 -11.94 2.90 -8.59
CA VAL A 114 -12.50 3.23 -9.92
C VAL A 114 -13.86 3.94 -9.84
N ILE A 115 -14.52 3.94 -8.69
CA ILE A 115 -15.80 4.63 -8.45
C ILE A 115 -15.70 5.74 -7.40
N PHE A 116 -14.49 6.07 -6.94
CA PHE A 116 -14.32 7.22 -6.06
C PHE A 116 -14.75 8.49 -6.81
N PRO A 117 -15.33 9.47 -6.12
CA PRO A 117 -15.76 10.70 -6.77
C PRO A 117 -14.55 11.53 -7.21
N LYS A 118 -14.81 12.61 -7.94
CA LYS A 118 -13.77 13.57 -8.30
C LYS A 118 -13.20 14.23 -7.05
N LEU A 119 -11.89 14.40 -6.98
CA LEU A 119 -11.19 14.98 -5.84
C LEU A 119 -11.76 16.35 -5.45
N ASN A 120 -12.05 17.20 -6.43
CA ASN A 120 -12.64 18.53 -6.22
C ASN A 120 -14.05 18.53 -5.59
N THR A 121 -14.71 17.37 -5.47
CA THR A 121 -16.02 17.24 -4.81
C THR A 121 -15.93 16.92 -3.32
N LEU A 122 -14.73 16.57 -2.82
CA LEU A 122 -14.53 16.28 -1.41
C LEU A 122 -14.53 17.58 -0.58
N PRO A 123 -15.12 17.59 0.62
CA PRO A 123 -15.17 18.77 1.49
C PRO A 123 -13.84 18.98 2.24
N LEU A 124 -12.74 19.10 1.49
CA LEU A 124 -11.39 19.24 2.01
C LEU A 124 -11.04 20.71 2.32
N ASP A 125 -10.22 20.90 3.36
CA ASP A 125 -9.48 22.16 3.55
C ASP A 125 -8.30 22.21 2.58
N TRP A 126 -8.50 22.94 1.48
CA TRP A 126 -7.50 23.14 0.42
C TRP A 126 -6.31 24.00 0.83
N SER A 127 -6.36 24.67 1.99
CA SER A 127 -5.23 25.49 2.46
C SER A 127 -3.98 24.65 2.77
N TRP A 128 -4.15 23.36 3.02
CA TRP A 128 -3.06 22.43 3.30
C TRP A 128 -2.37 21.94 2.02
N TRP A 129 -2.92 22.16 0.84
CA TRP A 129 -2.47 21.54 -0.41
C TRP A 129 -1.45 22.40 -1.16
N TYR A 130 -0.50 21.78 -1.86
CA TYR A 130 0.42 22.50 -2.78
C TYR A 130 -0.31 23.08 -3.98
N GLU A 131 -1.21 22.30 -4.56
CA GLU A 131 -1.93 22.64 -5.78
C GLU A 131 -3.43 22.82 -5.51
N ALA A 132 -4.09 23.53 -6.43
CA ALA A 132 -5.54 23.69 -6.41
C ALA A 132 -6.25 22.34 -6.67
N PRO A 133 -7.56 22.23 -6.32
CA PRO A 133 -8.31 21.00 -6.53
C PRO A 133 -8.25 20.53 -7.99
N SER A 134 -7.76 19.31 -8.20
CA SER A 134 -7.73 18.68 -9.51
C SER A 134 -9.06 17.98 -9.81
N ASP A 135 -9.41 17.86 -11.09
CA ASP A 135 -10.56 17.08 -11.56
C ASP A 135 -10.21 15.58 -11.75
N ARG A 136 -9.11 15.12 -11.15
CA ARG A 136 -8.78 13.69 -11.09
C ARG A 136 -9.75 12.93 -10.20
N GLN A 137 -9.84 11.62 -10.42
CA GLN A 137 -10.50 10.71 -9.48
C GLN A 137 -9.76 10.73 -8.14
N ALA A 138 -10.53 10.75 -7.04
CA ALA A 138 -9.96 10.63 -5.71
C ALA A 138 -9.42 9.21 -5.48
N VAL A 139 -8.45 9.10 -4.58
CA VAL A 139 -7.86 7.84 -4.10
C VAL A 139 -8.04 7.73 -2.59
N HIS A 140 -7.72 6.57 -2.01
CA HIS A 140 -7.83 6.37 -0.57
C HIS A 140 -7.01 7.38 0.25
N GLU A 141 -5.83 7.80 -0.22
CA GLU A 141 -5.01 8.81 0.48
C GLU A 141 -5.76 10.16 0.61
N ASP A 142 -6.57 10.56 -0.37
CA ASP A 142 -7.39 11.78 -0.29
C ASP A 142 -8.46 11.66 0.81
N TYR A 143 -9.02 10.46 0.98
CA TYR A 143 -9.97 10.14 2.05
C TYR A 143 -9.29 10.04 3.41
N SER A 144 -8.00 9.64 3.47
CA SER A 144 -7.22 9.71 4.70
C SER A 144 -7.13 11.17 5.16
N VAL A 145 -6.82 12.10 4.23
CA VAL A 145 -6.81 13.54 4.52
C VAL A 145 -8.19 14.03 4.96
N LEU A 146 -9.27 13.63 4.25
CA LEU A 146 -10.65 13.99 4.61
C LEU A 146 -10.98 13.63 6.06
N LEU A 147 -10.75 12.37 6.44
CA LEU A 147 -11.09 11.88 7.78
C LEU A 147 -10.22 12.51 8.86
N ILE A 148 -8.92 12.74 8.59
CA ILE A 148 -8.02 13.43 9.52
C ILE A 148 -8.47 14.89 9.72
N GLN A 149 -8.89 15.58 8.66
CA GLN A 149 -9.46 16.94 8.76
C GLN A 149 -10.76 16.94 9.56
N THR A 150 -11.61 15.93 9.40
CA THR A 150 -12.84 15.80 10.20
C THR A 150 -12.52 15.56 11.69
N LEU A 151 -11.50 14.76 12.02
CA LEU A 151 -11.04 14.60 13.42
C LEU A 151 -10.59 15.93 14.05
N VAL A 152 -10.06 16.87 13.26
CA VAL A 152 -9.74 18.23 13.73
C VAL A 152 -11.02 19.03 14.03
N GLN A 153 -12.02 18.94 13.14
CA GLN A 153 -13.30 19.61 13.31
C GLN A 153 -14.06 19.12 14.56
N GLU A 154 -13.91 17.84 14.90
CA GLU A 154 -14.47 17.24 16.11
C GLU A 154 -13.64 17.52 17.39
N GLY A 155 -12.49 18.18 17.26
CA GLY A 155 -11.60 18.48 18.38
C GLY A 155 -10.83 17.27 18.92
N VAL A 156 -10.77 16.17 18.15
CA VAL A 156 -10.00 14.96 18.49
C VAL A 156 -8.52 15.15 18.21
N LEU A 157 -8.19 15.86 17.12
CA LEU A 157 -6.81 16.19 16.73
C LEU A 157 -6.57 17.70 16.69
N ASP A 158 -5.36 18.12 17.08
CA ASP A 158 -4.90 19.48 16.85
C ASP A 158 -4.61 19.72 15.37
N GLN A 159 -4.97 20.91 14.86
CA GLN A 159 -4.82 21.27 13.44
C GLN A 159 -3.36 21.18 12.96
N THR A 160 -2.41 21.65 13.76
CA THR A 160 -0.98 21.66 13.40
C THR A 160 -0.46 20.22 13.28
N MET A 161 -0.81 19.38 14.27
CA MET A 161 -0.44 17.98 14.26
C MET A 161 -1.08 17.21 13.09
N ALA A 162 -2.37 17.44 12.84
CA ALA A 162 -3.10 16.80 11.75
C ALA A 162 -2.53 17.17 10.38
N GLN A 163 -2.19 18.44 10.15
CA GLN A 163 -1.55 18.87 8.91
C GLN A 163 -0.19 18.19 8.70
N ASP A 164 0.62 18.09 9.77
CA ASP A 164 1.91 17.38 9.69
C ASP A 164 1.71 15.90 9.37
N ILE A 165 0.77 15.22 10.04
CA ILE A 165 0.42 13.82 9.75
C ILE A 165 0.02 13.65 8.28
N CYS A 166 -0.88 14.49 7.77
CA CYS A 166 -1.29 14.46 6.37
C CYS A 166 -0.12 14.70 5.41
N SER A 167 0.84 15.57 5.77
CA SER A 167 2.04 15.82 4.94
C SER A 167 3.00 14.62 4.86
N LEU A 168 2.95 13.72 5.84
CA LEU A 168 3.74 12.49 5.87
C LEU A 168 3.05 11.36 5.10
N VAL A 169 1.71 11.32 5.12
CA VAL A 169 0.90 10.29 4.46
C VAL A 169 0.64 10.60 2.99
N HIS A 170 0.40 11.87 2.64
CA HIS A 170 -0.07 12.27 1.31
C HIS A 170 0.87 13.30 0.67
N ALA A 171 1.40 12.99 -0.52
CA ALA A 171 2.44 13.81 -1.17
C ALA A 171 1.99 15.24 -1.55
N GLY A 172 0.70 15.45 -1.82
CA GLY A 172 0.14 16.76 -2.16
C GLY A 172 -0.03 17.74 -0.99
N ILE A 173 0.29 17.35 0.25
CA ILE A 173 0.05 18.16 1.46
C ILE A 173 1.32 18.87 1.94
N LYS A 174 1.19 20.17 2.22
CA LYS A 174 2.21 21.02 2.82
C LYS A 174 2.38 20.70 4.31
N PRO A 175 3.62 20.60 4.83
CA PRO A 175 3.85 20.55 6.27
C PRO A 175 3.38 21.84 6.96
N SER A 176 3.02 21.73 8.23
CA SER A 176 2.67 22.91 9.04
C SER A 176 3.89 23.82 9.25
N PRO A 177 3.68 25.09 9.66
CA PRO A 177 4.78 25.96 10.05
C PRO A 177 5.66 25.36 11.15
N ALA A 178 5.11 24.56 12.06
CA ALA A 178 5.87 23.94 13.15
C ALA A 178 6.89 22.94 12.61
N LEU A 179 6.48 22.04 11.71
CA LEU A 179 7.41 21.07 11.10
C LEU A 179 8.45 21.76 10.21
N LYS A 180 8.06 22.82 9.48
CA LYS A 180 9.00 23.66 8.71
C LYS A 180 10.08 24.30 9.59
N MET A 181 9.73 24.74 10.80
CA MET A 181 10.71 25.29 11.73
C MET A 181 11.73 24.24 12.20
N LEU A 182 11.32 22.97 12.32
CA LEU A 182 12.25 21.87 12.63
C LEU A 182 13.16 21.57 11.45
N GLU A 183 12.64 21.67 10.23
CA GLU A 183 13.42 21.47 9.00
C GLU A 183 14.49 22.55 8.78
N ILE A 184 14.30 23.77 9.29
CA ILE A 184 15.36 24.79 9.32
C ILE A 184 16.53 24.35 10.22
N LYS A 185 16.25 23.65 11.32
CA LYS A 185 17.29 23.14 12.24
C LYS A 185 17.98 21.91 11.66
N ILE A 186 17.22 21.08 10.95
CA ILE A 186 17.68 19.82 10.36
C ILE A 186 17.15 19.75 8.92
N PRO A 187 17.98 20.14 7.94
CA PRO A 187 17.60 20.07 6.54
C PRO A 187 17.15 18.66 6.13
N CYS A 188 16.09 18.60 5.32
CA CYS A 188 15.46 17.36 4.82
C CYS A 188 14.87 16.43 5.90
N LEU A 189 14.63 16.93 7.12
CA LEU A 189 13.96 16.16 8.16
C LEU A 189 12.62 15.61 7.68
N GLN A 190 11.81 16.41 6.96
CA GLN A 190 10.51 15.93 6.50
C GLN A 190 10.64 14.76 5.53
N ASN A 191 11.62 14.78 4.63
CA ASN A 191 11.87 13.68 3.68
C ASN A 191 12.18 12.38 4.40
N VAL A 192 13.04 12.44 5.44
CA VAL A 192 13.35 11.28 6.29
C VAL A 192 12.10 10.79 7.00
N LEU A 193 11.35 11.69 7.66
CA LEU A 193 10.12 11.32 8.37
C LEU A 193 9.07 10.70 7.46
N LYS A 194 8.91 11.25 6.25
CA LYS A 194 8.00 10.72 5.22
C LYS A 194 8.45 9.34 4.76
N GLY A 195 9.75 9.11 4.59
CA GLY A 195 10.30 7.80 4.22
C GLY A 195 10.03 6.69 5.25
N LEU A 196 9.74 7.03 6.51
CA LEU A 196 9.32 6.05 7.53
C LEU A 196 7.86 5.59 7.38
N ILE A 197 7.04 6.40 6.72
CA ILE A 197 5.60 6.15 6.54
C ILE A 197 5.33 5.61 5.14
N SER A 198 5.94 6.22 4.12
CA SER A 198 5.84 5.85 2.71
C SER A 198 7.20 6.05 2.03
N GLY A 199 7.99 4.98 1.95
CA GLY A 199 9.37 4.98 1.45
C GLY A 199 9.90 3.57 1.22
N GLU A 200 11.14 3.41 0.77
CA GLU A 200 11.67 2.06 0.45
C GLU A 200 11.76 1.13 1.67
N VAL A 201 11.93 1.70 2.87
CA VAL A 201 11.86 0.98 4.15
C VAL A 201 10.91 1.74 5.07
N ASP A 202 9.62 1.45 4.94
CA ASP A 202 8.55 2.13 5.67
C ASP A 202 7.77 1.19 6.61
N CYS A 203 7.03 1.79 7.55
CA CYS A 203 6.26 1.04 8.54
C CYS A 203 5.09 0.25 7.94
N ASP A 204 4.54 0.74 6.83
CA ASP A 204 3.42 0.12 6.10
C ASP A 204 3.84 -1.25 5.55
N ARG A 205 4.84 -1.26 4.65
CA ARG A 205 5.36 -2.47 4.01
C ARG A 205 5.95 -3.44 5.01
N MET A 206 6.60 -2.90 6.04
CA MET A 206 7.20 -3.73 7.06
C MET A 206 6.16 -4.45 7.93
N ASP A 207 4.99 -3.86 8.17
CA ASP A 207 3.91 -4.58 8.83
C ASP A 207 3.21 -5.55 7.87
N TYR A 208 2.73 -5.06 6.72
CA TYR A 208 1.84 -5.87 5.89
C TYR A 208 2.54 -7.10 5.32
N LEU A 209 3.83 -7.05 4.97
CA LEU A 209 4.50 -8.23 4.38
C LEU A 209 4.56 -9.40 5.38
N LEU A 210 4.90 -9.10 6.63
CA LEU A 210 4.92 -10.10 7.71
C LEU A 210 3.51 -10.57 8.06
N ARG A 211 2.57 -9.63 8.17
CA ARG A 211 1.18 -9.90 8.52
C ARG A 211 0.49 -10.76 7.46
N ASP A 212 0.54 -10.32 6.21
CA ASP A 212 -0.03 -11.03 5.07
C ASP A 212 0.62 -12.41 4.93
N GLY A 213 1.94 -12.51 5.07
CA GLY A 213 2.66 -13.78 5.05
C GLY A 213 2.15 -14.75 6.13
N TYR A 214 2.01 -14.26 7.37
CA TYR A 214 1.51 -15.04 8.50
C TYR A 214 0.08 -15.55 8.28
N TYR A 215 -0.85 -14.64 7.94
CA TYR A 215 -2.27 -14.99 7.80
C TYR A 215 -2.56 -15.79 6.52
N CYS A 216 -1.83 -15.55 5.42
CA CYS A 216 -1.92 -16.41 4.22
C CYS A 216 -1.28 -17.79 4.42
N GLY A 217 -0.46 -17.97 5.47
CA GLY A 217 0.27 -19.21 5.72
C GLY A 217 1.38 -19.46 4.68
N VAL A 218 2.00 -18.39 4.17
CA VAL A 218 3.07 -18.46 3.16
C VAL A 218 4.40 -18.00 3.73
N ALA A 219 5.48 -18.65 3.30
CA ALA A 219 6.83 -18.27 3.71
C ALA A 219 7.40 -17.07 2.91
N TYR A 220 6.72 -16.67 1.82
CA TYR A 220 7.20 -15.65 0.90
C TYR A 220 7.37 -14.26 1.52
N GLY A 221 6.55 -13.90 2.52
CA GLY A 221 6.59 -12.58 3.17
C GLY A 221 7.55 -12.46 4.34
N GLN A 222 8.33 -13.50 4.65
CA GLN A 222 9.20 -13.53 5.83
C GLN A 222 10.54 -12.84 5.56
N TYR A 223 10.91 -11.92 6.44
CA TYR A 223 12.23 -11.29 6.50
C TYR A 223 12.53 -10.88 7.96
N ASP A 224 13.80 -10.59 8.27
CA ASP A 224 14.21 -10.20 9.62
C ASP A 224 14.01 -8.69 9.86
N ILE A 225 12.81 -8.34 10.33
CA ILE A 225 12.46 -6.96 10.69
C ILE A 225 13.34 -6.40 11.80
N ASP A 226 13.70 -7.23 12.79
CA ASP A 226 14.47 -6.76 13.95
C ASP A 226 15.90 -6.42 13.53
N TRP A 227 16.52 -7.26 12.69
CA TRP A 227 17.84 -7.00 12.15
C TRP A 227 17.86 -5.81 11.19
N LEU A 228 16.86 -5.70 10.30
CA LEU A 228 16.73 -4.57 9.38
C LEU A 228 16.63 -3.25 10.15
N ILE A 229 15.68 -3.14 11.10
CA ILE A 229 15.55 -1.94 11.94
C ILE A 229 16.86 -1.69 12.70
N SER A 230 17.48 -2.70 13.31
CA SER A 230 18.72 -2.50 14.08
C SER A 230 19.87 -1.94 13.24
N SER A 231 19.84 -2.13 11.92
CA SER A 231 20.86 -1.68 10.98
C SER A 231 20.60 -0.31 10.37
N MET A 232 19.41 0.26 10.56
CA MET A 232 19.03 1.58 10.04
C MET A 232 19.60 2.72 10.87
N GLY A 233 19.77 3.88 10.25
CA GLY A 233 20.12 5.12 10.92
C GLY A 233 19.96 6.33 9.99
N VAL A 234 20.41 7.48 10.47
CA VAL A 234 20.51 8.71 9.68
C VAL A 234 21.84 9.41 9.93
N GLU A 235 22.32 10.13 8.92
CA GLU A 235 23.56 10.89 8.99
C GLU A 235 23.44 12.19 8.18
N GLU A 236 24.25 13.19 8.50
CA GLU A 236 24.35 14.39 7.69
C GLU A 236 25.32 14.13 6.53
N HIS A 237 24.84 14.33 5.30
CA HIS A 237 25.64 14.15 4.09
C HIS A 237 25.40 15.33 3.15
N GLU A 238 26.48 16.04 2.80
CA GLU A 238 26.42 17.25 1.94
C GLU A 238 25.47 18.35 2.47
N GLY A 239 25.22 18.38 3.78
CA GLY A 239 24.34 19.36 4.44
C GLY A 239 22.89 18.90 4.62
N ASP A 240 22.52 17.75 4.06
CA ASP A 240 21.18 17.17 4.16
C ASP A 240 21.17 15.96 5.11
N LEU A 241 20.04 15.74 5.78
CA LEU A 241 19.81 14.51 6.53
C LEU A 241 19.44 13.37 5.57
N VAL A 242 20.20 12.27 5.59
CA VAL A 242 19.97 11.11 4.71
C VAL A 242 19.76 9.81 5.50
N PHE A 243 19.04 8.87 4.90
CA PHE A 243 18.90 7.51 5.44
C PHE A 243 20.18 6.71 5.25
N THR A 244 20.54 5.94 6.28
CA THR A 244 21.70 5.04 6.25
C THR A 244 21.35 3.62 6.66
N LEU A 245 22.07 2.67 6.10
CA LEU A 245 22.11 1.26 6.50
C LEU A 245 23.56 0.85 6.80
N SER A 246 23.72 -0.06 7.76
CA SER A 246 25.00 -0.75 7.95
C SER A 246 25.27 -1.71 6.77
N GLU A 247 26.54 -2.06 6.55
CA GLU A 247 26.91 -3.04 5.50
C GLU A 247 26.18 -4.38 5.66
N ASN A 248 26.06 -4.86 6.91
CA ASN A 248 25.32 -6.08 7.21
C ASN A 248 23.80 -5.93 7.04
N GLY A 249 23.29 -4.70 7.20
CA GLY A 249 21.88 -4.37 6.99
C GLY A 249 21.44 -4.48 5.54
N VAL A 250 22.35 -4.32 4.58
CA VAL A 250 22.06 -4.44 3.15
C VAL A 250 21.47 -5.81 2.82
N ARG A 251 21.96 -6.88 3.43
CA ARG A 251 21.44 -8.25 3.21
C ARG A 251 20.01 -8.40 3.70
N ALA A 252 19.66 -7.84 4.86
CA ALA A 252 18.28 -7.86 5.34
C ALA A 252 17.34 -6.97 4.51
N PHE A 253 17.87 -5.88 3.93
CA PHE A 253 17.12 -5.09 2.97
C PHE A 253 16.88 -5.85 1.65
N GLU A 254 17.89 -6.59 1.16
CA GLU A 254 17.74 -7.49 0.01
C GLU A 254 16.66 -8.57 0.28
N ASP A 255 16.67 -9.19 1.46
CA ASP A 255 15.65 -10.18 1.87
C ASP A 255 14.25 -9.55 1.96
N PHE A 256 14.14 -8.34 2.50
CA PHE A 256 12.89 -7.58 2.54
C PHE A 256 12.32 -7.33 1.13
N LEU A 257 13.16 -6.95 0.18
CA LEU A 257 12.74 -6.74 -1.21
C LEU A 257 12.39 -8.04 -1.94
N LEU A 258 13.12 -9.13 -1.68
CA LEU A 258 12.77 -10.47 -2.14
C LEU A 258 11.40 -10.89 -1.62
N ALA A 259 11.14 -10.67 -0.33
CA ALA A 259 9.86 -10.98 0.29
C ALA A 259 8.72 -10.18 -0.36
N ARG A 260 8.93 -8.87 -0.58
CA ARG A 260 7.99 -8.01 -1.32
C ARG A 260 7.71 -8.53 -2.73
N TYR A 261 8.75 -8.89 -3.48
CA TYR A 261 8.62 -9.42 -4.83
C TYR A 261 7.76 -10.69 -4.87
N HIS A 262 8.07 -11.67 -4.00
CA HIS A 262 7.33 -12.92 -3.95
C HIS A 262 5.88 -12.73 -3.49
N MET A 263 5.63 -11.84 -2.52
CA MET A 263 4.26 -11.51 -2.09
C MET A 263 3.44 -10.85 -3.20
N ILE A 264 4.05 -9.95 -3.99
CA ILE A 264 3.41 -9.36 -5.17
C ILE A 264 3.01 -10.44 -6.16
N ASP A 265 3.94 -11.28 -6.60
CA ASP A 265 3.66 -12.27 -7.66
C ASP A 265 2.69 -13.37 -7.21
N GLN A 266 2.87 -13.90 -6.00
CA GLN A 266 2.16 -15.09 -5.51
C GLN A 266 0.82 -14.78 -4.84
N VAL A 267 0.74 -13.68 -4.09
CA VAL A 267 -0.45 -13.34 -3.28
C VAL A 267 -1.24 -12.21 -3.94
N TYR A 268 -0.64 -11.02 -4.05
CA TYR A 268 -1.37 -9.81 -4.48
C TYR A 268 -1.82 -9.85 -5.95
N CYS A 269 -1.04 -10.52 -6.80
CA CYS A 269 -1.32 -10.74 -8.22
C CYS A 269 -1.91 -12.14 -8.49
N HIS A 270 -2.46 -12.82 -7.48
CA HIS A 270 -3.03 -14.15 -7.69
C HIS A 270 -4.21 -14.12 -8.66
N LYS A 271 -4.17 -14.95 -9.70
CA LYS A 271 -5.14 -14.97 -10.83
C LYS A 271 -6.62 -14.93 -10.42
N THR A 272 -6.98 -15.62 -9.34
CA THR A 272 -8.37 -15.67 -8.87
C THR A 272 -8.81 -14.33 -8.30
N LYS A 273 -7.95 -13.65 -7.54
CA LYS A 273 -8.24 -12.30 -7.05
C LYS A 273 -8.36 -11.33 -8.22
N MET A 274 -7.47 -11.43 -9.20
CA MET A 274 -7.51 -10.54 -10.37
C MET A 274 -8.81 -10.70 -11.16
N GLY A 275 -9.24 -11.94 -11.41
CA GLY A 275 -10.52 -12.22 -12.07
C GLY A 275 -11.73 -11.69 -11.29
N PHE A 276 -11.77 -11.86 -9.96
CA PHE A 276 -12.89 -11.35 -9.16
C PHE A 276 -12.86 -9.84 -8.91
N THR A 277 -11.67 -9.23 -8.91
CA THR A 277 -11.55 -7.76 -8.90
C THR A 277 -12.23 -7.19 -10.15
N TYR A 278 -11.91 -7.74 -11.33
CA TYR A 278 -12.57 -7.37 -12.57
C TYR A 278 -14.10 -7.60 -12.50
N TYR A 279 -14.56 -8.72 -11.93
CA TYR A 279 -16.00 -8.97 -11.81
C TYR A 279 -16.70 -7.97 -10.88
N LEU A 280 -16.07 -7.57 -9.77
CA LEU A 280 -16.61 -6.52 -8.91
C LEU A 280 -16.72 -5.19 -9.66
N GLU A 281 -15.65 -4.78 -10.36
CA GLU A 281 -15.65 -3.56 -11.17
C GLU A 281 -16.78 -3.58 -12.20
N GLN A 282 -16.96 -4.70 -12.90
CA GLN A 282 -18.03 -4.84 -13.88
C GLN A 282 -19.43 -4.90 -13.25
N ALA A 283 -19.60 -5.53 -12.08
CA ALA A 283 -20.87 -5.53 -11.35
C ALA A 283 -21.31 -4.09 -10.99
N ILE A 284 -20.34 -3.25 -10.61
CA ILE A 284 -20.59 -1.83 -10.32
C ILE A 284 -20.90 -1.06 -11.62
N LEU A 285 -20.06 -1.19 -12.64
CA LEU A 285 -20.21 -0.44 -13.90
C LEU A 285 -21.51 -0.80 -14.65
N MET A 286 -21.92 -2.07 -14.61
CA MET A 286 -23.17 -2.56 -15.19
C MET A 286 -24.37 -2.33 -14.27
N ARG A 287 -24.18 -1.71 -13.10
CA ARG A 287 -25.22 -1.39 -12.10
C ARG A 287 -25.99 -2.61 -11.63
N GLU A 288 -25.31 -3.75 -11.48
CA GLU A 288 -25.87 -4.90 -10.77
C GLU A 288 -25.94 -4.65 -9.26
N ILE A 289 -25.04 -3.81 -8.75
CA ILE A 289 -25.06 -3.24 -7.40
C ILE A 289 -25.00 -1.71 -7.46
N ASP A 290 -25.61 -1.04 -6.47
CA ASP A 290 -25.58 0.42 -6.35
C ASP A 290 -24.55 0.82 -5.29
N LEU A 291 -23.29 0.81 -5.72
CA LEU A 291 -22.18 1.26 -4.89
C LEU A 291 -21.76 2.67 -5.31
N GLN A 292 -21.95 3.61 -4.39
CA GLN A 292 -21.45 4.98 -4.52
C GLN A 292 -20.56 5.27 -3.32
N ILE A 293 -19.45 5.96 -3.56
CA ILE A 293 -18.54 6.38 -2.50
C ILE A 293 -18.96 7.79 -2.03
N PRO A 294 -19.49 7.93 -0.80
CA PRO A 294 -19.97 9.21 -0.27
C PRO A 294 -18.84 10.21 -0.08
N THR A 295 -19.12 11.48 -0.37
CA THR A 295 -18.21 12.60 -0.04
C THR A 295 -18.36 13.06 1.41
N ASP A 296 -19.48 12.73 2.07
CA ASP A 296 -19.68 12.99 3.50
C ASP A 296 -18.87 11.98 4.33
N PRO A 297 -17.99 12.44 5.22
CA PRO A 297 -17.10 11.57 5.99
C PRO A 297 -17.86 10.62 6.93
N TYR A 298 -19.00 11.04 7.49
CA TYR A 298 -19.78 10.21 8.40
C TYR A 298 -20.54 9.12 7.65
N VAL A 299 -21.12 9.45 6.48
CA VAL A 299 -21.74 8.43 5.62
C VAL A 299 -20.70 7.48 5.05
N TYR A 300 -19.52 7.98 4.68
CA TYR A 300 -18.42 7.14 4.23
C TYR A 300 -18.04 6.07 5.27
N THR A 301 -18.17 6.36 6.56
CA THR A 301 -17.81 5.41 7.62
C THR A 301 -18.75 4.21 7.76
N THR A 302 -19.94 4.28 7.14
CA THR A 302 -20.86 3.14 7.08
C THR A 302 -20.51 2.17 5.96
N LEU A 303 -19.56 2.51 5.07
CA LEU A 303 -19.10 1.60 4.03
C LEU A 303 -18.09 0.58 4.59
N HIS A 304 -18.43 -0.69 4.45
CA HIS A 304 -17.61 -1.83 4.85
C HIS A 304 -17.84 -3.01 3.90
N ASP A 305 -16.93 -3.99 3.90
CA ASP A 305 -16.97 -5.10 2.94
C ASP A 305 -18.29 -5.87 3.01
N GLY A 306 -18.80 -6.09 4.23
CA GLY A 306 -20.06 -6.79 4.46
C GLY A 306 -21.28 -6.18 3.73
N ALA A 307 -21.36 -4.85 3.62
CA ALA A 307 -22.47 -4.18 2.96
C ALA A 307 -22.46 -4.42 1.45
N ILE A 308 -21.26 -4.44 0.84
CA ILE A 308 -21.11 -4.76 -0.58
C ILE A 308 -21.38 -6.23 -0.84
N ILE A 309 -20.88 -7.11 0.03
CA ILE A 309 -21.12 -8.55 -0.06
C ILE A 309 -22.61 -8.86 -0.02
N GLU A 310 -23.38 -8.19 0.85
CA GLU A 310 -24.83 -8.34 0.90
C GLU A 310 -25.52 -7.91 -0.41
N GLN A 311 -25.13 -6.76 -0.97
CA GLN A 311 -25.64 -6.33 -2.27
C GLN A 311 -25.32 -7.32 -3.39
N LEU A 312 -24.09 -7.83 -3.43
CA LEU A 312 -23.67 -8.86 -4.40
C LEU A 312 -24.47 -10.15 -4.23
N PHE A 313 -24.72 -10.57 -2.99
CA PHE A 313 -25.57 -11.73 -2.70
C PHE A 313 -27.00 -11.53 -3.21
N GLU A 314 -27.61 -10.38 -2.94
CA GLU A 314 -28.96 -10.09 -3.44
C GLU A 314 -29.00 -10.06 -4.97
N ALA A 315 -28.07 -9.36 -5.60
CA ALA A 315 -27.94 -9.29 -7.05
C ALA A 315 -27.74 -10.67 -7.67
N SER A 316 -26.97 -11.54 -7.02
CA SER A 316 -26.68 -12.91 -7.50
C SER A 316 -27.89 -13.84 -7.53
N LYS A 317 -29.03 -13.48 -6.93
CA LYS A 317 -30.27 -14.28 -7.04
C LYS A 317 -30.86 -14.25 -8.45
N ASP A 318 -30.58 -13.19 -9.20
CA ASP A 318 -30.94 -13.07 -10.61
C ASP A 318 -29.75 -13.45 -11.50
N GLN A 319 -29.88 -14.56 -12.24
CA GLN A 319 -28.82 -15.03 -13.14
C GLN A 319 -28.49 -14.05 -14.28
N ARG A 320 -29.35 -13.06 -14.54
CA ARG A 320 -29.09 -11.99 -15.52
C ARG A 320 -28.02 -11.01 -15.02
N ASN A 321 -27.83 -10.90 -13.71
CA ASN A 321 -26.72 -10.17 -13.10
C ASN A 321 -25.47 -11.03 -13.17
N TYR A 322 -24.91 -11.12 -14.39
CA TYR A 322 -23.82 -12.02 -14.72
C TYR A 322 -22.65 -11.88 -13.73
N TRP A 323 -22.19 -10.67 -13.42
CA TRP A 323 -20.96 -10.47 -12.66
C TRP A 323 -21.11 -10.87 -11.19
N SER A 324 -22.18 -10.42 -10.56
CA SER A 324 -22.56 -10.72 -9.18
C SER A 324 -22.87 -12.21 -9.02
N PHE A 325 -23.59 -12.81 -9.99
CA PHE A 325 -23.84 -14.25 -10.01
C PHE A 325 -22.54 -15.05 -10.02
N HIS A 326 -21.61 -14.70 -10.91
CA HIS A 326 -20.36 -15.43 -11.06
C HIS A 326 -19.42 -15.25 -9.87
N LEU A 327 -19.35 -14.04 -9.32
CA LEU A 327 -18.56 -13.74 -8.13
C LEU A 327 -19.07 -14.53 -6.92
N MET A 328 -20.38 -14.49 -6.65
CA MET A 328 -20.97 -15.17 -5.48
C MET A 328 -21.02 -16.69 -5.60
N HIS A 329 -21.14 -17.25 -6.81
CA HIS A 329 -21.12 -18.70 -7.04
C HIS A 329 -19.73 -19.27 -7.31
N ARG A 330 -18.67 -18.46 -7.15
CA ARG A 330 -17.27 -18.86 -7.37
C ARG A 330 -17.04 -19.45 -8.76
N LEU A 331 -17.51 -18.72 -9.78
CA LEU A 331 -17.38 -19.06 -11.19
C LEU A 331 -16.39 -18.10 -11.89
N PRO A 332 -15.07 -18.13 -11.56
CA PRO A 332 -14.13 -17.19 -12.12
C PRO A 332 -13.85 -17.49 -13.60
N ALA A 333 -13.48 -16.45 -14.34
CA ALA A 333 -12.85 -16.59 -15.64
C ALA A 333 -11.57 -17.45 -15.56
N LYS A 334 -11.27 -18.14 -16.65
CA LYS A 334 -10.06 -18.96 -16.75
C LYS A 334 -8.91 -18.10 -17.22
N ARG A 335 -7.87 -17.94 -16.39
CA ARG A 335 -6.59 -17.40 -16.85
C ARG A 335 -5.96 -18.39 -17.84
N ILE A 336 -5.76 -17.93 -19.07
CA ILE A 336 -5.12 -18.71 -20.14
C ILE A 336 -3.62 -18.58 -20.03
N LEU A 337 -3.11 -17.34 -19.99
CA LEU A 337 -1.68 -17.05 -19.97
C LEU A 337 -1.38 -15.87 -19.03
N ARG A 338 -0.15 -15.88 -18.52
CA ARG A 338 0.49 -14.74 -17.86
C ARG A 338 1.65 -14.31 -18.76
N LEU A 339 1.70 -13.03 -19.08
CA LEU A 339 2.63 -12.43 -20.03
C LEU A 339 3.46 -11.34 -19.34
N HIS A 340 4.72 -11.21 -19.75
CA HIS A 340 5.71 -10.30 -19.23
C HIS A 340 6.22 -9.38 -20.35
N GLU A 341 5.34 -8.51 -20.87
CA GLU A 341 5.52 -7.73 -22.10
C GLU A 341 6.80 -6.87 -22.15
N LYS A 342 7.33 -6.44 -21.00
CA LYS A 342 8.60 -5.70 -20.91
C LYS A 342 9.84 -6.58 -21.03
N ILE A 343 9.74 -7.83 -20.59
CA ILE A 343 10.85 -8.78 -20.57
C ILE A 343 10.91 -9.52 -21.91
N ASP A 344 9.76 -9.90 -22.46
CA ASP A 344 9.66 -10.59 -23.74
C ASP A 344 8.81 -9.79 -24.75
N PRO A 345 9.42 -9.12 -25.75
CA PRO A 345 8.69 -8.44 -26.80
C PRO A 345 7.77 -9.35 -27.63
N GLN A 346 7.98 -10.67 -27.59
CA GLN A 346 7.10 -11.64 -28.23
C GLN A 346 5.74 -11.74 -27.53
N ASP A 347 5.68 -11.47 -26.22
CA ASP A 347 4.44 -11.55 -25.44
C ASP A 347 3.39 -10.53 -25.92
N GLN A 348 3.82 -9.33 -26.35
CA GLN A 348 2.89 -8.35 -26.94
C GLN A 348 2.23 -8.88 -28.22
N LYS A 349 3.00 -9.60 -29.05
CA LYS A 349 2.48 -10.23 -30.26
C LYS A 349 1.55 -11.38 -29.91
N THR A 350 1.91 -12.19 -28.93
CA THR A 350 1.07 -13.28 -28.41
C THR A 350 -0.26 -12.75 -27.90
N LEU A 351 -0.26 -11.66 -27.13
CA LEU A 351 -1.46 -10.99 -26.64
C LEU A 351 -2.37 -10.54 -27.79
N THR A 352 -1.78 -9.89 -28.79
CA THR A 352 -2.52 -9.40 -29.97
C THR A 352 -3.12 -10.54 -30.77
N LYS A 353 -2.37 -11.63 -30.99
CA LYS A 353 -2.86 -12.84 -31.69
C LYS A 353 -4.00 -13.51 -30.92
N LEU A 354 -3.88 -13.63 -29.60
CA LEU A 354 -4.91 -14.22 -28.75
C LEU A 354 -6.21 -13.43 -28.77
N ALA A 355 -6.11 -12.10 -28.66
CA ALA A 355 -7.25 -11.19 -28.78
C ALA A 355 -7.96 -11.38 -30.13
N GLN A 356 -7.21 -11.30 -31.24
CA GLN A 356 -7.76 -11.49 -32.59
C GLN A 356 -8.38 -12.88 -32.78
N PHE A 357 -7.75 -13.92 -32.28
CA PHE A 357 -8.27 -15.29 -32.33
C PHE A 357 -9.60 -15.41 -31.58
N CYS A 358 -9.68 -14.85 -30.36
CA CYS A 358 -10.91 -14.88 -29.58
C CYS A 358 -12.02 -14.09 -30.25
N ASP A 359 -11.72 -12.90 -30.77
CA ASP A 359 -12.68 -12.05 -31.49
C ASP A 359 -13.24 -12.76 -32.74
N GLN A 360 -12.38 -13.41 -33.53
CA GLN A 360 -12.79 -14.18 -34.72
C GLN A 360 -13.62 -15.42 -34.37
N ALA A 361 -13.35 -16.05 -33.23
CA ALA A 361 -14.07 -17.23 -32.76
C ALA A 361 -15.34 -16.89 -31.95
N GLY A 362 -15.62 -15.60 -31.70
CA GLY A 362 -16.73 -15.17 -30.86
C GLY A 362 -16.58 -15.55 -29.37
N ILE A 363 -15.35 -15.66 -28.89
CA ILE A 363 -15.00 -16.02 -27.51
C ILE A 363 -14.82 -14.75 -26.70
N ARG A 364 -15.55 -14.60 -25.59
CA ARG A 364 -15.41 -13.45 -24.69
C ARG A 364 -14.13 -13.57 -23.88
N TRP A 365 -13.39 -12.47 -23.79
CA TRP A 365 -12.11 -12.39 -23.10
C TRP A 365 -11.92 -11.01 -22.46
N PHE A 366 -10.99 -10.93 -21.51
CA PHE A 366 -10.49 -9.67 -20.98
C PHE A 366 -9.02 -9.84 -20.53
N THR A 367 -8.34 -8.73 -20.36
CA THR A 367 -7.00 -8.69 -19.77
C THR A 367 -7.03 -7.96 -18.46
N HIS A 368 -6.10 -8.32 -17.58
CA HIS A 368 -5.79 -7.52 -16.43
C HIS A 368 -4.28 -7.33 -16.35
N SER A 369 -3.85 -6.07 -16.39
CA SER A 369 -2.44 -5.70 -16.38
C SER A 369 -2.09 -4.98 -15.08
N ILE A 370 -0.99 -5.38 -14.47
CA ILE A 370 -0.41 -4.72 -13.32
C ILE A 370 0.95 -4.20 -13.74
N GLU A 371 1.16 -2.90 -13.55
CA GLU A 371 2.48 -2.29 -13.58
C GLU A 371 2.82 -1.83 -12.16
N LYS A 372 3.82 -2.46 -11.54
CA LYS A 372 4.32 -2.08 -10.22
C LYS A 372 5.83 -1.87 -10.26
N GLU A 373 6.27 -0.79 -9.65
CA GLU A 373 7.67 -0.58 -9.31
C GLU A 373 7.99 -1.32 -8.00
N LEU A 374 9.04 -2.15 -8.04
CA LEU A 374 9.50 -2.90 -6.87
C LEU A 374 10.34 -2.01 -5.95
N THR A 375 11.12 -1.11 -6.52
CA THR A 375 11.93 -0.12 -5.81
C THR A 375 11.95 1.18 -6.59
N HIS A 376 11.92 2.30 -5.89
CA HIS A 376 12.24 3.63 -6.44
C HIS A 376 13.69 4.01 -6.07
N LEU A 377 14.64 3.09 -6.23
CA LEU A 377 16.08 3.30 -6.03
C LEU A 377 16.76 3.49 -7.39
N GLY A 378 17.96 4.09 -7.44
CA GLY A 378 18.76 4.17 -8.67
C GLY A 378 18.96 5.57 -9.27
N GLU A 379 19.44 5.61 -10.51
CA GLU A 379 19.86 6.85 -11.18
C GLU A 379 18.67 7.78 -11.48
N GLY A 380 18.77 9.06 -11.07
CA GLY A 380 17.77 10.10 -11.34
C GLY A 380 16.80 10.41 -10.19
N ILE A 381 16.87 9.68 -9.07
CA ILE A 381 16.12 9.98 -7.85
C ILE A 381 16.83 11.06 -7.04
N GLU A 382 16.06 11.98 -6.45
CA GLU A 382 16.60 13.02 -5.55
C GLU A 382 17.46 12.39 -4.46
N LYS A 383 18.65 12.94 -4.22
CA LYS A 383 19.62 12.40 -3.25
C LYS A 383 19.02 12.16 -1.86
N THR A 384 18.10 13.02 -1.45
CA THR A 384 17.40 12.99 -0.15
C THR A 384 16.43 11.81 0.00
N GLN A 385 16.10 11.14 -1.10
CA GLN A 385 15.25 9.95 -1.16
C GLN A 385 16.08 8.66 -1.30
N GLN A 386 17.41 8.76 -1.43
CA GLN A 386 18.28 7.60 -1.53
C GLN A 386 18.64 7.06 -0.14
N ILE A 387 18.87 5.74 -0.08
CA ILE A 387 19.45 5.07 1.08
C ILE A 387 20.94 4.92 0.86
N PHE A 388 21.75 5.31 1.85
CA PHE A 388 23.21 5.17 1.82
C PHE A 388 23.68 4.01 2.70
N VAL A 389 24.76 3.36 2.30
CA VAL A 389 25.44 2.32 3.06
C VAL A 389 26.65 2.94 3.74
N ARG A 390 26.77 2.73 5.06
CA ARG A 390 27.95 3.09 5.83
C ARG A 390 29.04 2.06 5.60
N LYS A 391 29.77 2.19 4.51
CA LYS A 391 30.84 1.27 4.11
C LYS A 391 32.10 1.55 4.89
N SER A 392 32.61 0.54 5.60
CA SER A 392 33.78 0.68 6.46
C SER A 392 35.04 1.05 5.65
N SER A 393 35.82 1.97 6.18
CA SER A 393 37.12 2.36 5.64
C SER A 393 38.17 2.45 6.76
N LEU A 394 39.46 2.53 6.41
CA LEU A 394 40.54 2.60 7.41
C LEU A 394 40.45 3.86 8.31
N THR A 395 39.72 4.88 7.88
CA THR A 395 39.58 6.17 8.58
C THR A 395 38.19 6.39 9.17
N GLY A 396 37.30 5.40 9.11
CA GLY A 396 35.90 5.51 9.57
C GLY A 396 34.96 4.76 8.64
N HIS A 397 34.03 5.48 8.03
CA HIS A 397 33.14 4.94 7.00
C HIS A 397 32.93 5.98 5.90
N GLU A 398 32.65 5.51 4.69
CA GLU A 398 32.17 6.31 3.57
C GLU A 398 30.69 6.01 3.34
N LEU A 399 29.94 7.01 2.88
CA LEU A 399 28.54 6.84 2.48
C LEU A 399 28.48 6.52 0.99
N VAL A 400 27.99 5.33 0.67
CA VAL A 400 27.84 4.85 -0.71
C VAL A 400 26.35 4.63 -0.99
N PRO A 401 25.77 5.15 -2.07
CA PRO A 401 24.39 4.83 -2.43
C PRO A 401 24.16 3.32 -2.45
N ILE A 402 23.07 2.85 -1.84
CA ILE A 402 22.80 1.41 -1.69
C ILE A 402 22.75 0.67 -3.04
N PHE A 403 22.27 1.35 -4.07
CA PHE A 403 22.18 0.83 -5.42
C PHE A 403 23.56 0.60 -6.06
N GLU A 404 24.57 1.39 -5.69
CA GLU A 404 25.94 1.18 -6.15
C GLU A 404 26.61 0.04 -5.37
N TYR A 405 26.24 -0.13 -4.10
CA TYR A 405 26.81 -1.11 -3.18
C TYR A 405 26.36 -2.56 -3.46
N SER A 406 25.09 -2.78 -3.83
CA SER A 406 24.55 -4.14 -4.07
C SER A 406 24.26 -4.41 -5.55
N ASP A 407 24.98 -5.37 -6.12
CA ASP A 407 24.74 -5.85 -7.48
C ASP A 407 23.37 -6.55 -7.64
N LEU A 408 22.82 -7.08 -6.54
CA LEU A 408 21.48 -7.67 -6.56
C LEU A 408 20.44 -6.57 -6.76
N LEU A 409 20.54 -5.47 -5.99
CA LEU A 409 19.61 -4.34 -6.09
C LEU A 409 19.65 -3.65 -7.45
N LYS A 410 20.81 -3.66 -8.13
CA LYS A 410 20.91 -3.18 -9.52
C LYS A 410 19.93 -3.87 -10.47
N LYS A 411 19.60 -5.13 -10.20
CA LYS A 411 18.66 -5.94 -11.00
C LYS A 411 17.19 -5.76 -10.59
N TYR A 412 16.90 -5.15 -9.43
CA TYR A 412 15.54 -4.97 -8.92
C TYR A 412 14.79 -3.77 -9.50
N ASN A 413 15.48 -2.88 -10.20
CA ASN A 413 14.89 -1.66 -10.77
C ASN A 413 14.02 -1.87 -12.01
N GLU A 414 13.79 -3.12 -12.43
CA GLU A 414 12.89 -3.39 -13.53
C GLU A 414 11.43 -3.27 -13.06
N LYS A 415 10.63 -2.46 -13.76
CA LYS A 415 9.19 -2.37 -13.50
C LYS A 415 8.56 -3.74 -13.74
N LEU A 416 7.90 -4.29 -12.73
CA LEU A 416 7.12 -5.51 -12.88
C LEU A 416 5.87 -5.18 -13.70
N GLN A 417 5.86 -5.58 -14.96
CA GLN A 417 4.68 -5.51 -15.82
C GLN A 417 4.20 -6.92 -16.11
N ILE A 418 3.05 -7.26 -15.54
CA ILE A 418 2.40 -8.56 -15.73
C ILE A 418 1.04 -8.33 -16.34
N THR A 419 0.75 -9.02 -17.44
CA THR A 419 -0.57 -9.04 -18.07
C THR A 419 -1.12 -10.46 -18.05
N ASP A 420 -2.22 -10.66 -17.32
CA ASP A 420 -2.95 -11.93 -17.32
C ASP A 420 -4.09 -11.85 -18.37
N PHE A 421 -4.14 -12.83 -19.28
CA PHE A 421 -5.21 -12.97 -20.28
C PHE A 421 -6.25 -13.98 -19.79
N PHE A 422 -7.51 -13.56 -19.74
CA PHE A 422 -8.62 -14.36 -19.23
C PHE A 422 -9.66 -14.63 -20.32
N VAL A 423 -10.19 -15.84 -20.32
CA VAL A 423 -11.37 -16.23 -21.11
C VAL A 423 -12.52 -16.51 -20.15
N TYR A 424 -13.72 -16.09 -20.55
CA TYR A 424 -14.93 -16.27 -19.75
C TYR A 424 -15.20 -17.76 -19.55
N LYS A 425 -15.76 -18.13 -18.40
CA LYS A 425 -15.83 -19.53 -17.97
C LYS A 425 -16.65 -20.38 -18.94
N GLU A 426 -17.74 -19.85 -19.49
CA GLU A 426 -18.63 -20.55 -20.42
C GLU A 426 -17.98 -20.74 -21.79
N ASP A 427 -17.06 -19.85 -22.16
CA ASP A 427 -16.44 -19.83 -23.49
C ASP A 427 -15.12 -20.63 -23.51
N TYR A 428 -14.61 -21.03 -22.33
CA TYR A 428 -13.38 -21.81 -22.22
C TYR A 428 -13.42 -23.17 -22.95
N PRO A 429 -14.51 -23.98 -22.90
CA PRO A 429 -14.60 -25.20 -23.70
C PRO A 429 -14.48 -24.95 -25.20
N LEU A 430 -15.11 -23.87 -25.70
CA LEU A 430 -15.01 -23.45 -27.10
C LEU A 430 -13.59 -23.01 -27.44
N PHE A 431 -12.93 -22.26 -26.55
CA PHE A 431 -11.53 -21.88 -26.69
C PHE A 431 -10.62 -23.11 -26.81
N GLU A 432 -10.77 -24.10 -25.94
CA GLU A 432 -9.99 -25.34 -25.99
C GLU A 432 -10.22 -26.15 -27.28
N GLU A 433 -11.45 -26.16 -27.80
CA GLU A 433 -11.75 -26.83 -29.07
C GLU A 433 -11.10 -26.11 -30.25
N GLN A 434 -11.23 -24.79 -30.32
CA GLN A 434 -10.71 -23.98 -31.44
C GLN A 434 -9.19 -23.98 -31.48
N ILE A 435 -8.53 -23.87 -30.31
CA ILE A 435 -7.06 -23.83 -30.25
C ILE A 435 -6.44 -25.16 -30.69
N LYS A 436 -7.10 -26.30 -30.40
CA LYS A 436 -6.68 -27.63 -30.88
C LYS A 436 -6.79 -27.76 -32.41
N LYS A 437 -7.78 -27.11 -33.03
CA LYS A 437 -7.96 -27.11 -34.50
C LYS A 437 -6.97 -26.19 -35.22
N LYS A 438 -6.59 -25.08 -34.58
CA LYS A 438 -5.79 -24.00 -35.20
C LYS A 438 -4.58 -23.58 -34.34
N PRO A 439 -3.68 -24.51 -33.95
CA PRO A 439 -2.58 -24.19 -33.04
C PRO A 439 -1.60 -23.16 -33.62
N LYS A 440 -1.44 -23.12 -34.94
CA LYS A 440 -0.52 -22.19 -35.64
C LYS A 440 -1.03 -20.74 -35.73
N GLU A 441 -2.31 -20.49 -35.47
CA GLU A 441 -2.89 -19.13 -35.52
C GLU A 441 -2.62 -18.37 -34.21
N VAL A 442 -2.29 -19.09 -33.12
CA VAL A 442 -2.09 -18.53 -31.78
C VAL A 442 -0.61 -18.50 -31.37
N CYS A 443 0.22 -19.44 -31.86
CA CYS A 443 1.69 -19.46 -31.64
C CYS A 443 2.41 -18.37 -32.45
#